data_AF-A0A2N3C6U1-F1
#
_entry.id   AF-A0A2N3C6U1-F1
#
_cell.length_a   1.000
_cell.length_b   1.000
_cell.length_c   1.000
_cell.angle_alpha   90.00
_cell.angle_beta   90.00
_cell.angle_gamma   90.00
#
_symmetry.space_group_name_H-M   'P 1'
#
loop_
_entity.id
_entity.type
_entity.pdbx_description
1 polymer ?
#
loop_
_entity_poly.entity_id
_entity_poly.type
_entity_poly.pdbx_seq_one_letter_code
_entity_poly.pdbx_strand_id
1 'polypeptide(L)' 'MAMTDADKEVDTALTRKGYKGLAYENTFGGATSFLRRTYTKDLAGVDLAVTGVPFDQSVTNRPGTRLGPRAIREA' A
#
# COMPACT_ATOMS: atom_id res chain seq x y z
N MET A 1 -10.79 -20.74 -3.59
CA MET A 1 -10.29 -19.96 -4.73
C MET A 1 -9.17 -19.03 -4.29
N ALA A 2 -9.38 -18.04 -3.41
CA ALA A 2 -8.35 -17.07 -3.03
C ALA A 2 -6.97 -17.64 -2.62
N MET A 3 -6.93 -18.78 -1.91
CA MET A 3 -5.65 -19.38 -1.48
C MET A 3 -4.85 -20.01 -2.63
N THR A 4 -5.51 -20.42 -3.72
CA THR A 4 -4.87 -20.97 -4.93
C THR A 4 -4.41 -19.86 -5.88
N ASP A 5 -4.89 -18.64 -5.72
CA ASP A 5 -4.42 -17.49 -6.50
C ASP A 5 -3.19 -16.84 -5.81
N ALA A 6 -3.15 -16.91 -4.48
CA ALA A 6 -2.04 -16.44 -3.64
C ALA A 6 -0.71 -17.18 -3.83
N ASP A 7 -0.72 -18.35 -4.47
CA ASP A 7 0.51 -19.07 -4.82
C ASP A 7 1.28 -18.40 -5.97
N LYS A 8 0.58 -17.65 -6.82
CA LYS A 8 1.09 -16.99 -8.03
C LYS A 8 1.13 -15.48 -7.91
N GLU A 9 0.32 -14.90 -7.03
CA GLU A 9 0.30 -13.47 -6.77
C GLU A 9 1.10 -13.14 -5.51
N VAL A 10 2.33 -12.65 -5.71
CA VAL A 10 3.20 -12.14 -4.65
C VAL A 10 3.79 -10.79 -5.07
N ASP A 11 3.81 -9.83 -4.15
CA ASP A 11 4.39 -8.50 -4.34
C ASP A 11 3.75 -7.73 -5.51
N THR A 12 2.44 -7.85 -5.69
CA THR A 12 1.69 -7.21 -6.80
C THR A 12 1.74 -5.69 -6.75
N ALA A 13 2.03 -5.10 -5.59
CA ALA A 13 2.34 -3.67 -5.47
C ALA A 13 3.57 -3.25 -6.29
N LEU A 14 4.44 -4.19 -6.67
CA LEU A 14 5.67 -3.97 -7.44
C LEU A 14 5.61 -4.67 -8.81
N THR A 15 5.07 -5.88 -8.87
CA THR A 15 5.15 -6.75 -10.06
C THR A 15 4.00 -6.58 -11.04
N ARG A 16 2.87 -6.00 -10.60
CA ARG A 16 1.69 -5.83 -11.45
C ARG A 16 1.94 -4.84 -12.59
N LYS A 17 1.44 -5.19 -13.76
CA LYS A 17 1.35 -4.26 -14.90
C LYS A 17 0.06 -3.43 -14.80
N GLY A 18 0.21 -2.10 -14.77
CA GLY A 18 -0.90 -1.16 -14.73
C GLY A 18 -1.48 -0.89 -13.33
N TYR A 19 -2.64 -0.24 -13.30
CA TYR A 19 -3.24 0.34 -12.08
C TYR A 19 -4.62 -0.22 -11.72
N LYS A 20 -5.05 -1.37 -12.25
CA LYS A 20 -6.39 -1.94 -11.94
C LYS A 20 -6.28 -3.40 -11.48
N GLY A 21 -7.40 -3.95 -10.98
CA GLY A 21 -7.51 -5.34 -10.51
C GLY A 21 -7.43 -5.51 -8.98
N LEU A 22 -7.92 -6.66 -8.51
CA LEU A 22 -7.81 -7.13 -7.13
C LEU A 22 -6.43 -7.75 -6.88
N ALA A 23 -6.00 -7.83 -5.62
CA ALA A 23 -4.76 -8.50 -5.24
C ALA A 23 -5.11 -9.69 -4.35
N TYR A 24 -4.70 -10.89 -4.77
CA TYR A 24 -4.95 -12.13 -4.05
C TYR A 24 -3.70 -12.62 -3.35
N GLU A 25 -3.00 -11.75 -2.63
CA GLU A 25 -1.77 -12.12 -1.91
C GLU A 25 -2.07 -12.75 -0.55
N ASN A 26 -1.15 -13.58 -0.06
CA ASN A 26 -1.18 -14.02 1.33
C ASN A 26 -1.17 -12.81 2.27
N THR A 27 -2.17 -12.71 3.15
CA THR A 27 -2.41 -11.53 3.99
C THR A 27 -1.19 -11.12 4.83
N PHE A 28 -0.42 -12.10 5.29
CA PHE A 28 0.76 -11.94 6.13
C PHE A 28 2.08 -11.76 5.36
N GLY A 29 2.04 -11.73 4.02
CA GLY A 29 3.21 -11.58 3.16
C GLY A 29 3.12 -10.36 2.24
N GLY A 30 4.10 -10.26 1.34
CA GLY A 30 4.12 -9.29 0.24
C GLY A 30 4.39 -7.83 0.65
N ALA A 31 4.68 -6.99 -0.34
CA ALA A 31 4.94 -5.57 -0.18
C ALA A 31 3.72 -4.79 0.32
N THR A 32 3.90 -4.02 1.40
CA THR A 32 2.83 -3.30 2.11
C THR A 32 2.61 -1.89 1.56
N SER A 33 2.19 -1.78 0.31
CA SER A 33 1.52 -0.56 -0.15
C SER A 33 0.09 -0.50 0.40
N PHE A 34 -0.53 0.68 0.35
CA PHE A 34 -1.91 0.82 0.79
C PHE A 34 -2.82 -0.08 -0.06
N LEU A 35 -3.49 -1.06 0.56
CA LEU A 35 -4.34 -2.05 -0.12
C LEU A 35 -3.67 -2.74 -1.32
N ARG A 36 -2.36 -3.02 -1.23
CA ARG A 36 -1.57 -3.68 -2.29
C ARG A 36 -1.60 -2.96 -3.64
N ARG A 37 -1.86 -1.65 -3.65
CA ARG A 37 -1.82 -0.81 -4.85
C ARG A 37 -0.39 -0.61 -5.39
N THR A 38 -0.26 -0.45 -6.70
CA THR A 38 1.04 -0.25 -7.37
C THR A 38 1.82 0.94 -6.78
N TYR A 39 3.07 0.73 -6.39
CA TYR A 39 4.01 1.81 -6.11
C TYR A 39 4.47 2.46 -7.41
N THR A 40 4.12 3.72 -7.62
CA THR A 40 4.57 4.50 -8.78
C THR A 40 4.63 5.98 -8.45
N LYS A 41 5.40 6.73 -9.23
CA LYS A 41 5.34 8.20 -9.27
C LYS A 41 4.69 8.73 -10.55
N ASP A 42 4.48 7.86 -11.54
CA ASP A 42 3.74 8.20 -12.75
C ASP A 42 2.23 8.16 -12.45
N LEU A 43 1.55 9.26 -12.72
CA LEU A 43 0.13 9.46 -12.46
C LEU A 43 -0.70 9.45 -13.74
N ALA A 44 -0.10 9.24 -14.91
CA ALA A 44 -0.82 9.19 -16.17
C ALA A 44 -1.90 8.08 -16.14
N GLY A 45 -3.16 8.46 -16.33
CA GLY A 45 -4.29 7.52 -16.31
C GLY A 45 -4.65 6.95 -14.94
N VAL A 46 -4.19 7.57 -13.85
CA VAL A 46 -4.58 7.23 -12.47
C VAL A 46 -5.79 8.07 -12.05
N ASP A 47 -6.84 7.40 -11.56
CA ASP A 47 -8.05 8.07 -11.04
C ASP A 47 -7.86 8.58 -9.59
N LEU A 48 -7.07 7.86 -8.77
CA LEU A 48 -6.81 8.17 -7.37
C LEU A 48 -5.39 7.78 -6.97
N ALA A 49 -4.68 8.71 -6.33
CA ALA A 49 -3.36 8.47 -5.76
C ALA A 49 -3.43 8.52 -4.22
N VAL A 50 -2.75 7.58 -3.56
CA VAL A 50 -2.60 7.56 -2.10
C VAL A 50 -1.18 7.96 -1.75
N THR A 51 -1.04 9.05 -1.00
CA THR A 51 0.25 9.54 -0.50
C THR A 51 0.23 9.69 1.02
N GLY A 52 1.38 9.50 1.65
CA GLY A 52 1.54 9.67 3.09
C GLY A 52 2.28 10.96 3.39
N VAL A 53 1.78 11.74 4.36
CA VAL A 53 2.47 12.92 4.90
C VAL A 53 2.90 12.61 6.34
N PRO A 54 4.14 12.10 6.56
CA PRO A 54 4.60 11.69 7.89
C PRO A 54 5.04 12.90 8.71
N PHE A 55 4.08 13.65 9.26
CA PHE A 55 4.34 14.88 10.01
C PHE A 55 3.64 14.88 11.37
N ASP A 56 4.36 15.34 12.40
CA ASP A 56 3.81 15.50 13.75
C ASP A 56 4.50 16.63 14.56
N GLN A 57 5.21 17.56 13.91
CA GLN A 57 5.90 18.64 14.65
C GLN A 57 4.94 19.67 15.27
N SER A 58 3.66 19.64 14.90
CA SER A 58 2.63 20.54 15.43
C SER A 58 1.85 19.98 16.62
N VAL A 59 2.18 18.78 17.11
CA VAL A 59 1.47 18.19 18.26
C VAL A 59 1.95 18.78 19.59
N THR A 60 1.03 18.95 20.55
CA THR A 60 1.31 19.61 21.84
C THR A 60 1.49 18.65 23.02
N ASN A 61 1.29 17.35 22.81
CA ASN A 61 1.42 16.33 23.86
C ASN A 61 2.28 15.15 23.36
N ARG A 62 1.64 14.07 22.87
CA ARG A 62 2.36 12.85 22.49
C ARG A 62 2.71 12.87 20.98
N PRO A 63 4.01 12.76 20.61
CA PRO A 63 4.42 12.55 19.22
C PRO A 63 4.15 11.11 18.76
N GLY A 64 4.25 10.87 17.45
CA GLY A 64 4.16 9.53 16.88
C GLY A 64 3.35 9.44 15.59
N THR A 65 2.48 10.41 15.28
CA THR A 65 1.63 10.37 14.07
C THR A 65 2.44 10.42 12.77
N ARG A 66 3.72 10.82 12.81
CA ARG A 66 4.64 10.69 11.67
C ARG A 66 4.82 9.23 11.20
N LEU A 67 4.61 8.25 12.07
CA LEU A 67 4.65 6.82 11.74
C LEU A 67 3.33 6.31 11.15
N GLY A 68 2.25 7.09 11.26
CA GLY A 68 0.90 6.75 10.84
C GLY A 68 0.79 6.27 9.39
N PRO A 69 1.37 6.95 8.38
CA PRO A 69 1.28 6.49 7.00
C PRO A 69 1.85 5.09 6.75
N ARG A 70 2.85 4.65 7.53
CA ARG A 70 3.35 3.27 7.43
C ARG A 70 2.41 2.31 8.16
N ALA A 71 2.02 2.65 9.39
CA ALA A 71 1.11 1.82 10.18
C ALA A 71 -0.22 1.57 9.46
N ILE A 72 -0.81 2.57 8.79
CA ILE A 72 -2.05 2.42 8.01
C ILE A 72 -1.88 1.46 6.82
N ARG A 73 -0.69 1.37 6.22
CA ARG A 73 -0.45 0.44 5.11
C ARG A 73 -0.28 -1.01 5.59
N GLU A 74 0.17 -1.19 6.83
CA GLU A 74 0.41 -2.51 7.46
C GLU A 74 -0.82 -3.02 8.24
N ALA A 75 -1.88 -2.22 8.35
CA ALA A 75 -3.09 -2.50 9.15
C ALA A 75 -4.06 -3.50 8.49
#